data_AF-A0A947DG80-F1
#
_entry.id   AF-A0A947DG80-F1
#
_cell.length_a   1.000
_cell.length_b   1.000
_cell.length_c   1.000
_cell.angle_alpha   90.00
_cell.angle_beta   90.00
_cell.angle_gamma   90.00
#
_symmetry.space_group_name_H-M   'P 1'
#
loop_
_entity.id
_entity.type
_entity.pdbx_description
1 polymer ?
#
loop_
_entity_poly.entity_id
_entity_poly.type
_entity_poly.pdbx_seq_one_letter_code
_entity_poly.pdbx_strand_id
1 'polypeptide(L)'
;MATTRTIAEINHKIREGRVVVWTVEETKTKVAEMGVAAATAAVDVVTTGTFEPMESSGAIINLGHTDPPINIRECYLDGIMAYAGFGAVDLYLGASQVASSNRWGDTSESDIPSERGGGHVIAQLIAGKSVHLRALGHVSDCYPRATLDISITRDTINQFYLFNPRNLYQNFIVGVNSSDRPLLTYLGPLQPFLGNAVYANGGALSPMLNDPQMRTIGIGSRLFIGGAPGYIAWEGTQHFPLQKRLPNGTPIGPSATVALIGDAKQMQPEWVRGCYFSGYGPSLMLGVGIPIPVLDEAVMQSCAISDQDIVAPVIDFSIPRRVRPSFGLVSYQQLKSGRLTINGSRVRTAPLSSLYLGCRVATILKDWIMQGNFELSEPVAPLPNQTAFLPQNN
;
A
#
# COMPACT_ATOMS: atom_id res chain seq x y z
N MET A 1 11.51 -15.92 33.23
CA MET A 1 12.59 -15.76 32.22
C MET A 1 11.97 -15.02 31.05
N ALA A 2 12.63 -13.99 30.52
CA ALA A 2 12.14 -13.30 29.33
C ALA A 2 12.06 -14.32 28.18
N THR A 3 10.90 -14.42 27.55
CA THR A 3 10.72 -15.34 26.40
C THR A 3 11.40 -14.70 25.20
N THR A 4 12.46 -15.32 24.68
CA THR A 4 13.10 -14.92 23.42
C THR A 4 12.95 -16.06 22.42
N ARG A 5 12.42 -15.77 21.24
CA ARG A 5 12.22 -16.73 20.15
C ARG A 5 12.89 -16.24 18.87
N THR A 6 13.15 -17.16 17.98
CA THR A 6 13.66 -16.91 16.63
C THR A 6 12.58 -17.18 15.58
N ILE A 7 12.73 -16.57 14.40
CA ILE A 7 11.85 -16.83 13.26
C ILE A 7 11.96 -18.30 12.83
N ALA A 8 13.15 -18.90 12.91
CA ALA A 8 13.36 -20.32 12.63
C ALA A 8 12.53 -21.25 13.53
N GLU A 9 12.46 -20.97 14.84
CA GLU A 9 11.62 -21.74 15.78
C GLU A 9 10.13 -21.58 15.48
N ILE A 10 9.69 -20.36 15.13
CA ILE A 10 8.30 -20.10 14.72
C ILE A 10 7.98 -20.88 13.43
N ASN A 11 8.84 -20.84 12.42
CA ASN A 11 8.65 -21.59 11.18
C ASN A 11 8.65 -23.10 11.41
N HIS A 12 9.45 -23.61 12.36
CA HIS A 12 9.37 -25.01 12.76
C HIS A 12 7.99 -25.35 13.33
N LYS A 13 7.40 -24.51 14.19
CA LYS A 13 6.02 -24.69 14.67
C LYS A 13 4.97 -24.61 13.56
N ILE A 14 5.17 -23.73 12.57
CA ILE A 14 4.28 -23.61 11.40
C ILE A 14 4.25 -24.94 10.64
N ARG A 15 5.41 -25.52 10.34
CA ARG A 15 5.51 -26.81 9.62
C ARG A 15 4.89 -27.98 10.39
N GLU A 16 4.93 -27.93 11.72
CA GLU A 16 4.32 -28.95 12.58
C GLU A 16 2.84 -28.70 12.90
N GLY A 17 2.24 -27.61 12.42
CA GLY A 17 0.85 -27.26 12.71
C GLY A 17 0.61 -26.89 14.18
N ARG A 18 1.65 -26.46 14.90
CA ARG A 18 1.60 -26.10 16.33
C ARG A 18 1.69 -24.59 16.59
N VAL A 19 1.78 -23.79 15.53
CA VAL A 19 1.90 -22.33 15.62
C VAL A 19 0.62 -21.71 16.21
N VAL A 20 0.77 -20.76 17.12
CA VAL A 20 -0.34 -19.93 17.61
C VAL A 20 -0.28 -18.57 16.94
N VAL A 21 -1.36 -18.20 16.26
CA VAL A 21 -1.45 -16.95 15.50
C VAL A 21 -2.67 -16.16 15.97
N TRP A 22 -2.49 -14.88 16.27
CA TRP A 22 -3.58 -13.94 16.56
C TRP A 22 -3.64 -12.85 15.51
N THR A 23 -4.84 -12.36 15.21
CA THR A 23 -4.96 -11.06 14.53
C THR A 23 -4.56 -9.95 15.49
N VAL A 24 -4.16 -8.80 14.97
CA VAL A 24 -3.78 -7.66 15.81
C VAL A 24 -4.93 -7.17 16.71
N GLU A 25 -6.18 -7.33 16.28
CA GLU A 25 -7.35 -7.01 17.12
C GLU A 25 -7.48 -8.00 18.29
N GLU A 26 -7.38 -9.31 18.02
CA GLU A 26 -7.36 -10.34 19.07
C GLU A 26 -6.22 -10.10 20.07
N THR A 27 -5.04 -9.73 19.57
CA THR A 27 -3.87 -9.43 20.39
C THR A 27 -4.14 -8.30 21.38
N LYS A 28 -4.72 -7.17 20.92
CA LYS A 28 -5.00 -6.02 21.79
C LYS A 28 -5.99 -6.38 22.90
N THR A 29 -7.06 -7.11 22.58
CA THR A 29 -8.00 -7.62 23.58
C THR A 29 -7.33 -8.53 24.59
N LYS A 30 -6.56 -9.52 24.11
CA LYS A 30 -5.90 -10.51 24.97
C LYS A 30 -4.83 -9.89 25.87
N VAL A 31 -4.03 -8.95 25.36
CA VAL A 31 -3.04 -8.24 26.18
C VAL A 31 -3.70 -7.44 27.30
N ALA A 32 -4.87 -6.82 27.05
CA ALA A 32 -5.62 -6.12 28.10
C ALA A 32 -6.12 -7.07 29.21
N GLU A 33 -6.45 -8.32 28.86
CA GLU A 33 -6.95 -9.33 29.80
C GLU A 33 -5.84 -10.04 30.59
N MET A 34 -4.76 -10.47 29.92
CA MET A 34 -3.73 -11.34 30.52
C MET A 34 -2.37 -10.66 30.72
N GLY A 35 -2.20 -9.43 30.22
CA GLY A 35 -0.94 -8.70 30.27
C GLY A 35 0.09 -9.12 29.21
N VAL A 36 1.08 -8.26 29.00
CA VAL A 36 2.10 -8.40 27.95
C VAL A 36 2.90 -9.70 28.10
N ALA A 37 3.37 -10.03 29.30
CA ALA A 37 4.24 -11.20 29.49
C ALA A 37 3.52 -12.52 29.17
N ALA A 38 2.28 -12.68 29.66
CA ALA A 38 1.49 -13.88 29.39
C ALA A 38 1.06 -13.95 27.91
N ALA A 39 0.66 -12.82 27.31
CA ALA A 39 0.36 -12.76 25.89
C ALA A 39 1.58 -13.13 25.04
N THR A 40 2.76 -12.58 25.36
CA THR A 40 4.02 -12.88 24.69
C THR A 40 4.26 -14.38 24.68
N ALA A 41 4.14 -15.06 25.83
CA ALA A 41 4.34 -16.50 25.95
C ALA A 41 3.32 -17.34 25.15
N ALA A 42 2.09 -16.84 24.96
CA ALA A 42 0.97 -17.59 24.40
C ALA A 42 0.87 -17.56 22.86
N VAL A 43 1.40 -16.53 22.19
CA VAL A 43 1.28 -16.37 20.73
C VAL A 43 2.64 -16.32 20.06
N ASP A 44 2.74 -16.93 18.87
CA ASP A 44 3.96 -16.95 18.06
C ASP A 44 3.97 -15.83 17.01
N VAL A 45 2.81 -15.51 16.41
CA VAL A 45 2.70 -14.52 15.33
C VAL A 45 1.47 -13.65 15.52
N VAL A 46 1.63 -12.35 15.27
CA VAL A 46 0.51 -11.39 15.17
C VAL A 46 0.33 -10.96 13.71
N THR A 47 -0.86 -11.15 13.15
CA THR A 47 -1.14 -10.73 11.77
C THR A 47 -1.81 -9.36 11.72
N THR A 48 -1.34 -8.54 10.78
CA THR A 48 -1.83 -7.18 10.52
C THR A 48 -2.36 -7.08 9.10
N GLY A 49 -3.09 -6.00 8.78
CA GLY A 49 -3.67 -5.84 7.47
C GLY A 49 -4.05 -4.40 7.16
N THR A 50 -4.09 -4.06 5.88
CA THR A 50 -4.65 -2.81 5.38
C THR A 50 -5.30 -3.07 4.03
N PHE A 51 -6.27 -2.23 3.68
CA PHE A 51 -6.83 -2.14 2.34
C PHE A 51 -7.06 -0.67 2.05
N GLU A 52 -6.18 -0.07 1.28
CA GLU A 52 -6.18 1.38 1.10
C GLU A 52 -5.67 1.80 -0.29
N PRO A 53 -5.95 3.05 -0.72
CA PRO A 53 -5.40 3.59 -1.95
C PRO A 53 -3.88 3.71 -1.85
N MET A 54 -3.18 3.03 -2.75
CA MET A 54 -1.73 2.98 -2.83
C MET A 54 -1.27 3.53 -4.17
N GLU A 55 -1.28 4.86 -4.29
CA GLU A 55 -1.01 5.59 -5.54
C GLU A 55 0.34 5.22 -6.18
N SER A 56 1.37 5.03 -5.35
CA SER A 56 2.72 4.67 -5.82
C SER A 56 2.87 3.16 -5.98
N SER A 57 1.94 2.60 -6.75
CA SER A 57 1.92 1.21 -7.20
C SER A 57 2.11 1.16 -8.71
N GLY A 58 2.58 0.02 -9.21
CA GLY A 58 2.74 -0.18 -10.65
C GLY A 58 3.06 -1.62 -10.99
N ALA A 59 2.91 -1.96 -12.26
CA ALA A 59 3.17 -3.29 -12.76
C ALA A 59 4.33 -3.30 -13.76
N ILE A 60 5.27 -4.21 -13.55
CA ILE A 60 6.23 -4.60 -14.58
C ILE A 60 5.59 -5.69 -15.43
N ILE A 61 5.66 -5.51 -16.75
CA ILE A 61 5.08 -6.41 -17.74
C ILE A 61 6.15 -6.75 -18.78
N ASN A 62 6.39 -8.03 -19.02
CA ASN A 62 7.15 -8.50 -20.17
C ASN A 62 6.21 -9.20 -21.14
N LEU A 63 6.15 -8.72 -22.38
CA LEU A 63 5.23 -9.24 -23.39
C LEU A 63 5.77 -10.48 -24.13
N GLY A 64 7.09 -10.71 -24.07
CA GLY A 64 7.77 -11.57 -25.03
C GLY A 64 7.92 -10.91 -26.39
N HIS A 65 8.86 -11.43 -27.19
CA HIS A 65 9.02 -10.95 -28.56
C HIS A 65 7.90 -11.45 -29.45
N THR A 66 7.48 -10.55 -30.34
CA THR A 66 6.65 -10.89 -31.50
C THR A 66 7.51 -11.48 -32.61
N ASP A 67 6.87 -12.04 -33.64
CA ASP A 67 7.56 -12.48 -34.86
C ASP A 67 6.96 -11.72 -36.07
N PRO A 68 7.72 -10.88 -36.80
CA PRO A 68 9.10 -10.47 -36.50
C PRO A 68 9.21 -9.66 -35.18
N PRO A 69 10.40 -9.62 -34.55
CA PRO A 69 10.61 -8.98 -33.25
C PRO A 69 10.45 -7.45 -33.29
N ILE A 70 10.07 -6.90 -32.13
CA ILE A 70 9.83 -5.47 -31.91
C ILE A 70 10.72 -4.93 -30.79
N ASN A 71 11.17 -3.69 -30.95
CA ASN A 71 11.81 -2.88 -29.91
C ASN A 71 10.89 -1.71 -29.58
N ILE A 72 10.03 -1.91 -28.60
CA ILE A 72 8.97 -0.97 -28.21
C ILE A 72 9.59 0.31 -27.66
N ARG A 73 9.16 1.45 -28.21
CA ARG A 73 9.52 2.80 -27.72
C ARG A 73 8.34 3.51 -27.08
N GLU A 74 7.14 3.12 -27.45
CA GLU A 74 5.91 3.62 -26.85
C GLU A 74 4.89 2.50 -26.84
N CYS A 75 4.18 2.37 -25.72
CA CYS A 75 3.14 1.38 -25.55
C CYS A 75 1.94 1.98 -24.83
N TYR A 76 0.75 1.56 -25.22
CA TYR A 76 -0.50 1.88 -24.55
C TYR A 76 -1.25 0.60 -24.25
N LEU A 77 -1.83 0.53 -23.05
CA LEU A 77 -2.67 -0.55 -22.56
C LEU A 77 -4.05 0.03 -22.27
N ASP A 78 -5.07 -0.32 -23.06
CA ASP A 78 -6.38 0.34 -23.11
C ASP A 78 -6.25 1.87 -23.16
N GLY A 79 -5.37 2.36 -24.04
CA GLY A 79 -5.07 3.79 -24.20
C GLY A 79 -4.29 4.44 -23.06
N ILE A 80 -3.92 3.70 -22.00
CA ILE A 80 -3.08 4.20 -20.91
C ILE A 80 -1.61 3.92 -21.22
N MET A 81 -0.78 4.96 -21.22
CA MET A 81 0.65 4.82 -21.54
C MET A 81 1.37 3.89 -20.55
N ALA A 82 2.16 2.95 -21.07
CA ALA A 82 3.11 2.17 -20.28
C ALA A 82 4.54 2.57 -20.67
N TYR A 83 5.39 2.80 -19.68
CA TYR A 83 6.79 3.18 -19.89
C TYR A 83 7.57 2.00 -20.49
N ALA A 84 8.20 2.20 -21.66
CA ALA A 84 8.88 1.15 -22.42
C ALA A 84 10.42 1.20 -22.34
N GLY A 85 11.00 1.98 -21.42
CA GLY A 85 12.45 2.20 -21.36
C GLY A 85 13.26 1.07 -20.70
N PHE A 86 12.66 -0.08 -20.36
CA PHE A 86 13.32 -1.17 -19.63
C PHE A 86 13.94 -2.26 -20.54
N GLY A 87 13.70 -2.19 -21.84
CA GLY A 87 14.12 -3.24 -22.78
C GLY A 87 13.27 -3.17 -24.05
N ALA A 88 13.41 -4.16 -24.92
CA ALA A 88 12.68 -4.18 -26.19
C ALA A 88 11.18 -4.49 -26.01
N VAL A 89 10.81 -5.26 -24.98
CA VAL A 89 9.43 -5.71 -24.72
C VAL A 89 9.04 -5.66 -23.24
N ASP A 90 9.80 -4.90 -22.45
CA ASP A 90 9.60 -4.68 -21.02
C ASP A 90 8.93 -3.33 -20.78
N LEU A 91 7.84 -3.35 -20.01
CA LEU A 91 7.00 -2.21 -19.72
C LEU A 91 6.84 -1.98 -18.22
N TYR A 92 6.65 -0.73 -17.82
CA TYR A 92 6.16 -0.37 -16.51
C TYR A 92 4.91 0.50 -16.61
N LEU A 93 3.79 0.02 -16.04
CA LEU A 93 2.54 0.75 -15.98
C LEU A 93 2.33 1.26 -14.55
N GLY A 94 2.36 2.58 -14.36
CA GLY A 94 2.07 3.21 -13.06
C GLY A 94 0.56 3.28 -12.79
N ALA A 95 0.14 3.01 -11.55
CA ALA A 95 -1.27 3.04 -11.16
C ALA A 95 -1.93 4.42 -11.35
N SER A 96 -1.16 5.49 -11.15
CA SER A 96 -1.61 6.88 -11.32
C SER A 96 -1.49 7.40 -12.76
N GLN A 97 -1.05 6.57 -13.72
CA GLN A 97 -1.00 6.98 -15.10
C GLN A 97 -2.42 7.26 -15.61
N VAL A 98 -2.66 8.50 -16.01
CA VAL A 98 -3.92 8.94 -16.61
C VAL A 98 -4.02 8.52 -18.07
N ALA A 99 -5.24 8.40 -18.56
CA ALA A 99 -5.49 8.45 -19.99
C ALA A 99 -5.04 9.81 -20.53
N SER A 100 -4.32 9.84 -21.64
CA SER A 100 -3.85 11.07 -22.28
C SER A 100 -4.04 10.97 -23.78
N SER A 101 -4.10 12.12 -24.46
CA SER A 101 -4.06 12.17 -25.92
C SER A 101 -2.89 11.34 -26.44
N ASN A 102 -3.18 10.49 -27.41
CA ASN A 102 -2.21 9.62 -28.04
C ASN A 102 -2.34 9.70 -29.56
N ARG A 103 -1.31 9.22 -30.25
CA ARG A 103 -1.24 9.27 -31.73
C ARG A 103 -2.21 8.28 -32.40
N TRP A 104 -2.85 7.42 -31.63
CA TRP A 104 -3.85 6.46 -32.10
C TRP A 104 -5.27 7.04 -32.12
N GLY A 105 -5.47 8.24 -31.56
CA GLY A 105 -6.77 8.91 -31.57
C GLY A 105 -7.80 8.35 -30.59
N ASP A 106 -7.38 7.50 -29.63
CA ASP A 106 -8.26 6.81 -28.67
C ASP A 106 -8.89 7.73 -27.60
N THR A 107 -8.91 9.03 -27.83
CA THR A 107 -9.24 10.04 -26.81
C THR A 107 -10.48 10.84 -27.13
N SER A 108 -11.40 10.29 -27.92
CA SER A 108 -12.76 10.80 -27.85
C SER A 108 -13.30 10.47 -26.44
N GLU A 109 -14.01 11.40 -25.80
CA GLU A 109 -14.70 11.12 -24.51
C GLU A 109 -15.63 9.90 -24.59
N SER A 110 -15.93 9.41 -25.80
CA SER A 110 -16.67 8.17 -26.08
C SER A 110 -15.88 6.87 -25.95
N ASP A 111 -14.54 6.85 -26.05
CA ASP A 111 -13.76 5.60 -26.13
C ASP A 111 -13.08 5.20 -24.81
N ILE A 112 -12.65 6.16 -24.00
CA ILE A 112 -12.03 5.91 -22.69
C ILE A 112 -12.71 6.79 -21.64
N PRO A 113 -13.34 6.21 -20.61
CA PRO A 113 -13.91 7.00 -19.51
C PRO A 113 -12.84 7.89 -18.88
N SER A 114 -13.13 9.18 -18.71
CA SER A 114 -12.22 10.18 -18.12
C SER A 114 -11.76 9.81 -16.70
N GLU A 115 -12.49 8.92 -16.03
CA GLU A 115 -12.21 8.39 -14.70
C GLU A 115 -11.46 7.04 -14.72
N ARG A 116 -10.64 6.80 -15.74
CA ARG A 116 -9.82 5.58 -15.90
C ARG A 116 -8.32 5.88 -15.89
N GLY A 117 -7.51 4.89 -15.52
CA GLY A 117 -6.06 5.00 -15.50
C GLY A 117 -5.35 3.67 -15.27
N GLY A 118 -4.04 3.72 -15.05
CA GLY A 118 -3.20 2.52 -14.98
C GLY A 118 -3.62 1.53 -13.91
N GLY A 119 -4.11 2.01 -12.75
CA GLY A 119 -4.64 1.15 -11.68
C GLY A 119 -5.84 0.30 -12.13
N HIS A 120 -6.65 0.82 -13.04
CA HIS A 120 -7.78 0.08 -13.62
C HIS A 120 -7.31 -1.00 -14.59
N VAL A 121 -6.33 -0.70 -15.44
CA VAL A 121 -5.74 -1.66 -16.38
C VAL A 121 -5.03 -2.80 -15.63
N ILE A 122 -4.25 -2.47 -14.59
CA ILE A 122 -3.59 -3.45 -13.72
C ILE A 122 -4.65 -4.38 -13.08
N ALA A 123 -5.70 -3.80 -12.48
CA ALA A 123 -6.76 -4.58 -11.86
C ALA A 123 -7.52 -5.46 -12.87
N GLN A 124 -7.69 -5.00 -14.11
CA GLN A 124 -8.31 -5.79 -15.18
C GLN A 124 -7.45 -6.99 -15.58
N LEU A 125 -6.14 -6.80 -15.77
CA LEU A 125 -5.22 -7.91 -16.05
C LEU A 125 -5.22 -8.93 -14.90
N ILE A 126 -5.16 -8.47 -13.64
CA ILE A 126 -5.22 -9.36 -12.45
C ILE A 126 -6.53 -10.15 -12.43
N ALA A 127 -7.65 -9.52 -12.80
CA ALA A 127 -8.95 -10.17 -12.95
C ALA A 127 -9.05 -11.13 -14.16
N GLY A 128 -7.96 -11.34 -14.91
CA GLY A 128 -7.94 -12.19 -16.10
C GLY A 128 -8.67 -11.60 -17.31
N LYS A 129 -8.99 -10.30 -17.28
CA LYS A 129 -9.65 -9.64 -18.40
C LYS A 129 -8.66 -9.29 -19.50
N SER A 130 -9.17 -9.27 -20.73
CA SER A 130 -8.42 -8.82 -21.90
C SER A 130 -8.20 -7.31 -21.85
N VAL A 131 -6.97 -6.89 -22.17
CA VAL A 131 -6.54 -5.49 -22.31
C VAL A 131 -5.99 -5.32 -23.72
N HIS A 132 -6.38 -4.23 -24.38
CA HIS A 132 -5.91 -3.89 -25.71
C HIS A 132 -4.52 -3.23 -25.63
N LEU A 133 -3.59 -3.71 -26.43
CA LEU A 133 -2.21 -3.25 -26.47
C LEU A 133 -1.91 -2.65 -27.84
N ARG A 134 -1.44 -1.40 -27.84
CA ARG A 134 -0.86 -0.74 -29.01
C ARG A 134 0.55 -0.28 -28.73
N ALA A 135 1.49 -0.65 -29.58
CA ALA A 135 2.88 -0.28 -29.43
C ALA A 135 3.51 0.21 -30.73
N LEU A 136 4.42 1.18 -30.60
CA LEU A 136 5.31 1.64 -31.65
C LEU A 136 6.72 1.14 -31.37
N GLY A 137 7.28 0.46 -32.36
CA GLY A 137 8.64 -0.06 -32.36
C GLY A 137 9.61 0.89 -33.06
N HIS A 138 10.86 0.86 -32.60
CA HIS A 138 11.98 1.42 -33.36
C HIS A 138 12.49 0.36 -34.34
N VAL A 139 12.32 0.61 -35.64
CA VAL A 139 12.76 -0.31 -36.70
C VAL A 139 14.29 -0.33 -36.79
N SER A 140 14.86 -1.53 -36.74
CA SER A 140 16.26 -1.80 -37.03
C SER A 140 16.42 -3.22 -37.57
N ASP A 141 17.63 -3.60 -37.97
CA ASP A 141 17.90 -4.95 -38.51
C ASP A 141 17.53 -6.07 -37.51
N CYS A 142 17.73 -5.82 -36.21
CA CYS A 142 17.36 -6.77 -35.15
C CYS A 142 15.86 -6.75 -34.80
N TYR A 143 15.15 -5.68 -35.16
CA TYR A 143 13.76 -5.44 -34.75
C TYR A 143 12.97 -4.86 -35.94
N PRO A 144 12.53 -5.69 -36.90
CA PRO A 144 11.91 -5.21 -38.13
C PRO A 144 10.50 -4.63 -37.90
N ARG A 145 9.83 -5.04 -36.82
CA ARG A 145 8.43 -4.68 -36.57
C ARG A 145 8.30 -3.23 -36.11
N ALA A 146 7.59 -2.41 -36.90
CA ALA A 146 7.32 -1.01 -36.59
C ALA A 146 6.13 -0.80 -35.63
N THR A 147 5.13 -1.68 -35.67
CA THR A 147 3.90 -1.54 -34.87
C THR A 147 3.39 -2.88 -34.36
N LEU A 148 2.66 -2.83 -33.25
CA LEU A 148 1.93 -3.96 -32.69
C LEU A 148 0.56 -3.48 -32.19
N ASP A 149 -0.49 -4.18 -32.58
CA ASP A 149 -1.87 -3.93 -32.16
C ASP A 149 -2.53 -5.30 -31.89
N ILE A 150 -2.69 -5.65 -30.61
CA ILE A 150 -3.18 -6.97 -30.17
C ILE A 150 -3.97 -6.86 -28.87
N SER A 151 -4.69 -7.91 -28.50
CA SER A 151 -5.26 -8.08 -27.16
C SER A 151 -4.39 -9.03 -26.32
N ILE A 152 -4.17 -8.66 -25.06
CA ILE A 152 -3.41 -9.46 -24.09
C ILE A 152 -4.25 -9.76 -22.84
N THR A 153 -3.92 -10.84 -22.15
CA THR A 153 -4.40 -11.18 -20.81
C THR A 153 -3.21 -11.49 -19.91
N ARG A 154 -3.43 -11.68 -18.60
CA ARG A 154 -2.36 -12.13 -17.68
C ARG A 154 -1.72 -13.47 -18.10
N ASP A 155 -2.45 -14.31 -18.83
CA ASP A 155 -2.00 -15.65 -19.24
C ASP A 155 -1.24 -15.63 -20.59
N THR A 156 -1.33 -14.54 -21.36
CA THR A 156 -0.67 -14.38 -22.66
C THR A 156 0.58 -13.48 -22.62
N ILE A 157 1.02 -13.07 -21.42
CA ILE A 157 2.24 -12.29 -21.20
C ILE A 157 3.20 -13.09 -20.33
N ASN A 158 4.52 -12.88 -20.47
CA ASN A 158 5.51 -13.72 -19.80
C ASN A 158 5.60 -13.41 -18.30
N GLN A 159 5.97 -12.17 -17.97
CA GLN A 159 6.05 -11.68 -16.59
C GLN A 159 4.99 -10.60 -16.37
N PHE A 160 4.34 -10.69 -15.22
CA PHE A 160 3.41 -9.67 -14.74
C PHE A 160 3.45 -9.66 -13.23
N TYR A 161 4.11 -8.64 -12.67
CA TYR A 161 4.25 -8.50 -11.23
C TYR A 161 4.13 -7.05 -10.81
N LEU A 162 3.62 -6.82 -9.60
CA LEU A 162 3.60 -5.50 -9.02
C LEU A 162 4.98 -5.17 -8.47
N PHE A 163 5.49 -4.01 -8.84
CA PHE A 163 6.60 -3.36 -8.16
C PHE A 163 6.10 -1.99 -7.71
N ASN A 164 5.83 -1.87 -6.42
CA ASN A 164 5.26 -0.68 -5.83
C ASN A 164 6.37 0.08 -5.10
N PRO A 165 6.92 1.16 -5.67
CA PRO A 165 8.05 1.85 -5.08
C PRO A 165 7.72 2.55 -3.76
N ARG A 166 6.44 2.67 -3.35
CA ARG A 166 6.06 3.20 -2.04
C ARG A 166 4.65 2.79 -1.63
N ASN A 167 4.55 1.95 -0.60
CA ASN A 167 3.32 1.56 0.07
C ASN A 167 3.51 1.60 1.61
N LEU A 168 2.45 1.24 2.36
CA LEU A 168 2.40 1.15 3.82
C LEU A 168 3.10 2.32 4.53
N TYR A 169 2.54 3.51 4.40
CA TYR A 169 2.96 4.62 5.25
C TYR A 169 2.80 4.25 6.72
N GLN A 170 3.87 4.39 7.49
CA GLN A 170 3.88 4.08 8.92
C GLN A 170 2.82 4.88 9.67
N ASN A 171 2.67 6.16 9.36
CA ASN A 171 1.51 6.95 9.77
C ASN A 171 1.24 7.99 8.67
N PHE A 172 0.13 8.70 8.78
CA PHE A 172 -0.34 9.60 7.74
C PHE A 172 -0.86 10.92 8.31
N ILE A 173 -1.75 11.58 7.57
CA ILE A 173 -2.36 12.85 7.91
C ILE A 173 -3.88 12.79 7.85
N VAL A 174 -4.53 13.76 8.47
CA VAL A 174 -5.96 14.05 8.33
C VAL A 174 -6.11 15.32 7.52
N GLY A 175 -6.72 15.25 6.34
CA GLY A 175 -6.98 16.41 5.49
C GLY A 175 -8.30 17.10 5.84
N VAL A 176 -8.27 18.42 5.97
CA VAL A 176 -9.44 19.29 6.10
C VAL A 176 -9.33 20.48 5.15
N ASN A 177 -10.39 21.26 5.04
CA ASN A 177 -10.45 22.43 4.18
C ASN A 177 -11.17 23.58 4.88
N SER A 178 -10.46 24.64 5.24
CA SER A 178 -11.06 25.84 5.85
C SER A 178 -11.60 26.87 4.87
N SER A 179 -11.33 26.73 3.56
CA SER A 179 -11.80 27.69 2.54
C SER A 179 -13.29 27.57 2.25
N ASP A 180 -13.77 28.48 1.41
CA ASP A 180 -15.17 28.60 0.98
C ASP A 180 -15.53 27.75 -0.25
N ARG A 181 -14.56 27.01 -0.82
CA ARG A 181 -14.75 26.19 -2.03
C ARG A 181 -14.30 24.74 -1.81
N PRO A 182 -14.89 23.76 -2.51
CA PRO A 182 -14.44 22.37 -2.41
C PRO A 182 -13.01 22.21 -2.94
N LEU A 183 -12.25 21.30 -2.33
CA LEU A 183 -10.93 20.88 -2.80
C LEU A 183 -10.98 19.41 -3.23
N LEU A 184 -10.45 19.14 -4.42
CA LEU A 184 -10.33 17.80 -4.99
C LEU A 184 -8.88 17.35 -4.81
N THR A 185 -8.67 16.27 -4.07
CA THR A 185 -7.34 15.88 -3.56
C THR A 185 -7.12 14.37 -3.66
N TYR A 186 -5.88 13.92 -3.38
CA TYR A 186 -5.57 12.50 -3.20
C TYR A 186 -6.29 11.85 -2.01
N LEU A 187 -6.86 12.66 -1.11
CA LEU A 187 -7.73 12.19 -0.05
C LEU A 187 -9.21 12.12 -0.48
N GLY A 188 -9.52 12.40 -1.75
CA GLY A 188 -10.88 12.66 -2.20
C GLY A 188 -11.35 14.09 -1.88
N PRO A 189 -12.67 14.36 -1.99
CA PRO A 189 -13.23 15.71 -1.81
C PRO A 189 -13.15 16.19 -0.36
N LEU A 190 -12.56 17.38 -0.16
CA LEU A 190 -12.58 18.12 1.10
C LEU A 190 -13.57 19.29 0.97
N GLN A 191 -14.63 19.24 1.78
CA GLN A 191 -15.74 20.18 1.74
C GLN A 191 -15.35 21.53 2.36
N PRO A 192 -15.91 22.65 1.85
CA PRO A 192 -15.70 23.98 2.41
C PRO A 192 -15.96 24.06 3.92
N PHE A 193 -15.39 25.08 4.57
CA PHE A 193 -15.70 25.47 5.95
C PHE A 193 -15.59 24.32 6.97
N LEU A 194 -14.55 23.48 6.84
CA LEU A 194 -14.33 22.29 7.65
C LEU A 194 -15.50 21.29 7.61
N GLY A 195 -16.15 21.16 6.45
CA GLY A 195 -17.32 20.27 6.31
C GLY A 195 -17.02 18.78 6.52
N ASN A 196 -15.79 18.35 6.29
CA ASN A 196 -15.32 16.99 6.58
C ASN A 196 -13.80 16.95 6.90
N ALA A 197 -13.40 15.84 7.51
CA ALA A 197 -12.02 15.46 7.77
C ALA A 197 -11.78 14.06 7.19
N VAL A 198 -10.87 13.94 6.23
CA VAL A 198 -10.59 12.67 5.57
C VAL A 198 -9.20 12.17 5.96
N TYR A 199 -9.08 10.89 6.26
CA TYR A 199 -7.81 10.28 6.67
C TYR A 199 -7.58 8.95 5.95
N ALA A 200 -6.32 8.55 5.83
CA ALA A 200 -5.91 7.20 5.43
C ALA A 200 -5.11 6.56 6.58
N ASN A 201 -4.73 5.29 6.41
CA ASN A 201 -4.15 4.40 7.42
C ASN A 201 -5.18 3.81 8.41
N GLY A 202 -5.01 2.53 8.73
CA GLY A 202 -5.90 1.75 9.61
C GLY A 202 -5.70 1.98 11.12
N GLY A 203 -4.79 2.87 11.52
CA GLY A 203 -4.41 3.08 12.91
C GLY A 203 -3.79 1.81 13.51
N ALA A 204 -4.34 1.35 14.62
CA ALA A 204 -3.85 0.18 15.35
C ALA A 204 -3.90 -1.14 14.54
N LEU A 205 -4.62 -1.16 13.41
CA LEU A 205 -4.65 -2.28 12.46
C LEU A 205 -3.45 -2.30 11.50
N SER A 206 -2.82 -1.15 11.26
CA SER A 206 -1.77 -0.96 10.26
C SER A 206 -0.49 -1.74 10.62
N PRO A 207 0.13 -2.45 9.66
CA PRO A 207 1.35 -3.22 9.91
C PRO A 207 2.47 -2.44 10.58
N MET A 208 2.82 -1.29 10.00
CA MET A 208 4.00 -0.50 10.40
C MET A 208 3.82 0.21 11.76
N LEU A 209 2.59 0.34 12.27
CA LEU A 209 2.31 0.89 13.61
C LEU A 209 2.42 -0.15 14.72
N ASN A 210 2.35 -1.44 14.37
CA ASN A 210 2.56 -2.55 15.30
C ASN A 210 4.04 -2.99 15.35
N ASP A 211 4.90 -2.37 14.54
CA ASP A 211 6.36 -2.41 14.65
C ASP A 211 6.94 -0.98 14.48
N PRO A 212 6.67 -0.06 15.43
CA PRO A 212 6.94 1.36 15.26
C PRO A 212 8.43 1.70 15.09
N GLN A 213 9.31 0.83 15.57
CA GLN A 213 10.77 0.95 15.47
C GLN A 213 11.37 0.07 14.37
N MET A 214 10.53 -0.62 13.58
CA MET A 214 10.96 -1.52 12.48
C MET A 214 11.96 -2.59 12.97
N ARG A 215 11.69 -3.20 14.13
CA ARG A 215 12.54 -4.25 14.75
C ARG A 215 12.44 -5.57 14.02
N THR A 216 11.28 -5.87 13.45
CA THR A 216 10.94 -7.15 12.80
C THR A 216 10.69 -6.99 11.31
N ILE A 217 10.23 -5.81 10.88
CA ILE A 217 9.94 -5.50 9.48
C ILE A 217 11.20 -4.90 8.83
N GLY A 218 11.76 -5.61 7.85
CA GLY A 218 12.89 -5.16 7.04
C GLY A 218 12.82 -5.59 5.57
N ILE A 219 13.88 -5.32 4.81
CA ILE A 219 14.03 -5.77 3.42
C ILE A 219 14.01 -7.30 3.40
N GLY A 220 13.26 -7.90 2.48
CA GLY A 220 13.08 -9.35 2.38
C GLY A 220 11.98 -9.92 3.28
N SER A 221 11.32 -9.11 4.12
CA SER A 221 10.17 -9.59 4.91
C SER A 221 9.04 -10.05 3.99
N ARG A 222 8.55 -11.27 4.21
CA ARG A 222 7.47 -11.89 3.45
C ARG A 222 6.12 -11.37 3.96
N LEU A 223 5.22 -11.12 3.03
CA LEU A 223 3.92 -10.50 3.31
C LEU A 223 2.82 -11.04 2.40
N PHE A 224 1.59 -10.70 2.77
CA PHE A 224 0.42 -10.79 1.89
C PHE A 224 0.31 -9.50 1.08
N ILE A 225 0.17 -9.61 -0.24
CA ILE A 225 -0.10 -8.48 -1.15
C ILE A 225 -1.08 -8.92 -2.23
N GLY A 226 -2.22 -8.23 -2.33
CA GLY A 226 -3.19 -8.47 -3.40
C GLY A 226 -3.78 -9.88 -3.43
N GLY A 227 -3.80 -10.62 -2.31
CA GLY A 227 -4.28 -12.01 -2.31
C GLY A 227 -3.21 -13.06 -2.62
N ALA A 228 -1.93 -12.66 -2.70
CA ALA A 228 -0.79 -13.53 -2.98
C ALA A 228 0.38 -13.27 -2.00
N PRO A 229 1.34 -14.19 -1.88
CA PRO A 229 2.61 -13.92 -1.22
C PRO A 229 3.43 -12.85 -1.97
N GLY A 230 4.12 -12.00 -1.23
CA GLY A 230 5.07 -11.03 -1.75
C GLY A 230 6.12 -10.66 -0.70
N TYR A 231 6.90 -9.63 -1.00
CA TYR A 231 8.05 -9.23 -0.18
C TYR A 231 8.20 -7.71 -0.11
N ILE A 232 8.84 -7.25 0.96
CA ILE A 232 9.43 -5.91 1.01
C ILE A 232 10.71 -5.92 0.17
N ALA A 233 10.71 -5.17 -0.92
CA ALA A 233 11.84 -5.08 -1.83
C ALA A 233 12.88 -4.03 -1.40
N TRP A 234 12.45 -2.95 -0.74
CA TRP A 234 13.29 -1.81 -0.33
C TRP A 234 12.55 -0.88 0.65
N GLU A 235 13.15 0.24 1.12
CA GLU A 235 12.50 1.16 2.06
C GLU A 235 11.40 2.07 1.46
N GLY A 236 11.30 2.13 0.15
CA GLY A 236 10.31 2.93 -0.56
C GLY A 236 10.66 4.43 -0.68
N THR A 237 10.16 5.06 -1.74
CA THR A 237 10.66 6.37 -2.23
C THR A 237 10.32 7.59 -1.36
N GLN A 238 9.56 7.42 -0.28
CA GLN A 238 9.27 8.47 0.70
C GLN A 238 9.50 7.99 2.14
N HIS A 239 10.61 7.27 2.32
CA HIS A 239 11.01 6.77 3.62
C HIS A 239 11.80 7.83 4.40
N PHE A 240 11.18 8.47 5.39
CA PHE A 240 11.83 9.48 6.25
C PHE A 240 11.48 9.28 7.73
N PRO A 241 12.08 8.29 8.41
CA PRO A 241 11.67 7.84 9.74
C PRO A 241 12.05 8.79 10.89
N LEU A 242 12.80 9.86 10.62
CA LEU A 242 13.18 10.92 11.57
C LEU A 242 12.02 11.86 11.95
N GLN A 243 10.78 11.40 11.81
CA GLN A 243 9.58 12.09 12.27
C GLN A 243 9.54 12.15 13.81
N LYS A 244 8.90 13.19 14.36
CA LYS A 244 8.61 13.28 15.80
C LYS A 244 7.75 12.08 16.24
N ARG A 245 8.06 11.50 17.38
CA ARG A 245 7.40 10.31 17.93
C ARG A 245 6.78 10.56 19.30
N LEU A 246 5.75 9.78 19.62
CA LEU A 246 5.20 9.68 20.96
C LEU A 246 6.10 8.79 21.85
N PRO A 247 5.91 8.78 23.19
CA PRO A 247 6.68 7.91 24.09
C PRO A 247 6.57 6.42 23.77
N ASN A 248 5.46 5.98 23.15
CA ASN A 248 5.26 4.60 22.69
C ASN A 248 5.99 4.29 21.36
N GLY A 249 6.78 5.22 20.84
CA GLY A 249 7.58 5.06 19.61
C GLY A 249 6.83 5.32 18.31
N THR A 250 5.51 5.46 18.33
CA THR A 250 4.74 5.75 17.09
C THR A 250 5.02 7.16 16.58
N PRO A 251 5.19 7.36 15.26
CA PRO A 251 5.38 8.69 14.70
C PRO A 251 4.07 9.48 14.75
N ILE A 252 4.14 10.81 14.87
CA ILE A 252 2.94 11.67 14.94
C ILE A 252 2.40 12.08 13.57
N GLY A 253 2.98 11.57 12.47
CA GLY A 253 2.66 11.90 11.09
C GLY A 253 3.47 11.04 10.11
N PRO A 254 3.51 11.37 8.80
CA PRO A 254 4.26 10.61 7.80
C PRO A 254 5.71 10.36 8.24
N SER A 255 6.19 9.13 8.02
CA SER A 255 7.46 8.59 8.55
C SER A 255 8.03 7.54 7.58
N ALA A 256 8.23 6.30 8.01
CA ALA A 256 8.67 5.19 7.16
C ALA A 256 7.62 4.78 6.12
N THR A 257 8.10 4.26 4.99
CA THR A 257 7.34 3.53 3.97
C THR A 257 8.05 2.21 3.67
N VAL A 258 7.53 1.43 2.72
CA VAL A 258 8.22 0.27 2.14
C VAL A 258 7.95 0.19 0.64
N ALA A 259 8.90 -0.35 -0.13
CA ALA A 259 8.67 -0.79 -1.50
C ALA A 259 8.24 -2.25 -1.49
N LEU A 260 7.19 -2.59 -2.25
CA LEU A 260 6.63 -3.94 -2.28
C LEU A 260 6.81 -4.59 -3.65
N ILE A 261 7.01 -5.90 -3.65
CA ILE A 261 7.02 -6.72 -4.86
C ILE A 261 6.15 -7.96 -4.67
N GLY A 262 5.38 -8.33 -5.70
CA GLY A 262 4.54 -9.53 -5.67
C GLY A 262 4.08 -9.95 -7.06
N ASP A 263 3.94 -11.26 -7.27
CA ASP A 263 3.49 -11.84 -8.55
C ASP A 263 2.01 -11.53 -8.79
N ALA A 264 1.73 -10.68 -9.78
CA ALA A 264 0.38 -10.21 -10.08
C ALA A 264 -0.46 -11.30 -10.76
N LYS A 265 0.16 -12.35 -11.31
CA LYS A 265 -0.56 -13.51 -11.85
C LYS A 265 -1.23 -14.36 -10.77
N GLN A 266 -0.69 -14.31 -9.53
CA GLN A 266 -1.23 -15.02 -8.38
C GLN A 266 -2.21 -14.16 -7.55
N MET A 267 -2.30 -12.87 -7.83
CA MET A 267 -3.17 -11.94 -7.12
C MET A 267 -4.65 -12.18 -7.45
N GLN A 268 -5.52 -11.76 -6.54
CA GLN A 268 -6.96 -11.91 -6.66
C GLN A 268 -7.62 -10.54 -6.80
N PRO A 269 -8.60 -10.39 -7.72
CA PRO A 269 -9.21 -9.09 -8.03
C PRO A 269 -9.95 -8.45 -6.85
N GLU A 270 -10.38 -9.24 -5.86
CA GLU A 270 -11.02 -8.70 -4.67
C GLU A 270 -10.09 -7.82 -3.82
N TRP A 271 -8.77 -8.07 -3.88
CA TRP A 271 -7.71 -7.39 -3.13
C TRP A 271 -6.94 -6.35 -3.94
N VAL A 272 -7.21 -6.22 -5.24
CA VAL A 272 -6.55 -5.27 -6.14
C VAL A 272 -7.58 -4.57 -7.01
N ARG A 273 -7.91 -3.32 -6.69
CA ARG A 273 -8.99 -2.58 -7.35
C ARG A 273 -8.49 -1.26 -7.89
N GLY A 274 -8.69 -1.00 -9.18
CA GLY A 274 -8.55 0.34 -9.73
C GLY A 274 -9.55 1.30 -9.07
N CYS A 275 -9.11 2.51 -8.76
CA CYS A 275 -10.00 3.56 -8.27
C CYS A 275 -9.63 4.91 -8.89
N TYR A 276 -10.56 5.87 -8.78
CA TYR A 276 -10.38 7.22 -9.29
C TYR A 276 -10.86 8.23 -8.24
N PHE A 277 -10.02 9.22 -7.97
CA PHE A 277 -10.36 10.35 -7.11
C PHE A 277 -10.79 11.52 -8.00
N SER A 278 -12.07 11.87 -7.95
CA SER A 278 -12.65 12.94 -8.77
C SER A 278 -11.82 14.23 -8.64
N GLY A 279 -11.38 14.77 -9.78
CA GLY A 279 -10.54 15.96 -9.90
C GLY A 279 -9.09 15.83 -9.42
N TYR A 280 -8.65 14.63 -9.02
CA TYR A 280 -7.26 14.35 -8.67
C TYR A 280 -6.62 13.34 -9.63
N GLY A 281 -7.22 12.15 -9.77
CA GLY A 281 -6.72 11.15 -10.71
C GLY A 281 -6.88 9.69 -10.26
N PRO A 282 -6.39 8.75 -11.10
CA PRO A 282 -6.48 7.31 -10.86
C PRO A 282 -5.49 6.84 -9.80
N SER A 283 -5.80 5.70 -9.18
CA SER A 283 -4.97 5.02 -8.20
C SER A 283 -5.32 3.53 -8.15
N LEU A 284 -4.70 2.79 -7.23
CA LEU A 284 -4.94 1.37 -7.00
C LEU A 284 -5.20 1.13 -5.51
N MET A 285 -6.37 0.62 -5.15
CA MET A 285 -6.62 0.08 -3.82
C MET A 285 -6.01 -1.32 -3.72
N LEU A 286 -5.24 -1.54 -2.65
CA LEU A 286 -4.45 -2.76 -2.50
C LEU A 286 -4.57 -3.30 -1.07
N GLY A 287 -4.85 -4.59 -0.96
CA GLY A 287 -4.79 -5.34 0.29
C GLY A 287 -3.35 -5.76 0.61
N VAL A 288 -2.84 -5.37 1.77
CA VAL A 288 -1.49 -5.75 2.22
C VAL A 288 -1.51 -6.14 3.69
N GLY A 289 -0.85 -7.24 4.05
CA GLY A 289 -0.76 -7.72 5.43
C GLY A 289 0.65 -8.21 5.75
N ILE A 290 1.15 -7.88 6.93
CA ILE A 290 2.47 -8.33 7.39
C ILE A 290 2.30 -9.16 8.66
N PRO A 291 2.87 -10.37 8.70
CA PRO A 291 2.95 -11.13 9.94
C PRO A 291 4.10 -10.62 10.80
N ILE A 292 3.81 -10.26 12.05
CA ILE A 292 4.80 -9.81 13.02
C ILE A 292 5.19 -11.00 13.91
N PRO A 293 6.43 -11.50 13.83
CA PRO A 293 6.90 -12.58 14.68
C PRO A 293 7.05 -12.07 16.12
N VAL A 294 6.40 -12.72 17.08
CA VAL A 294 6.50 -12.34 18.50
C VAL A 294 7.78 -12.94 19.07
N LEU A 295 8.88 -12.19 18.91
CA LEU A 295 10.22 -12.59 19.34
C LEU A 295 10.44 -12.37 20.83
N ASP A 296 9.85 -11.30 21.39
CA ASP A 296 10.02 -10.88 22.78
C ASP A 296 8.84 -10.01 23.26
N GLU A 297 8.88 -9.60 24.54
CA GLU A 297 7.85 -8.73 25.12
C GLU A 297 7.81 -7.33 24.49
N ALA A 298 8.90 -6.83 23.92
CA ALA A 298 8.92 -5.50 23.29
C ALA A 298 8.17 -5.50 21.95
N VAL A 299 8.25 -6.60 21.20
CA VAL A 299 7.39 -6.81 20.01
C VAL A 299 5.92 -6.89 20.43
N MET A 300 5.61 -7.63 21.49
CA MET A 300 4.23 -7.72 22.00
C MET A 300 3.69 -6.36 22.47
N GLN A 301 4.49 -5.57 23.20
CA GLN A 301 4.13 -4.20 23.61
C GLN A 301 3.80 -3.33 22.39
N SER A 302 4.57 -3.46 21.31
CA SER A 302 4.31 -2.73 20.07
C SER A 302 2.98 -3.16 19.42
N CYS A 303 2.69 -4.47 19.38
CA CYS A 303 1.42 -5.00 18.89
C CYS A 303 0.22 -4.62 19.77
N ALA A 304 0.45 -4.29 21.04
CA ALA A 304 -0.60 -3.88 21.99
C ALA A 304 -1.02 -2.40 21.85
N ILE A 305 -0.28 -1.58 21.10
CA ILE A 305 -0.59 -0.15 20.95
C ILE A 305 -1.99 0.06 20.39
N SER A 306 -2.84 0.82 21.09
CA SER A 306 -4.24 1.00 20.72
C SER A 306 -4.48 2.30 19.93
N ASP A 307 -5.64 2.43 19.29
CA ASP A 307 -5.99 3.62 18.50
C ASP A 307 -6.01 4.93 19.30
N GLN A 308 -6.17 4.86 20.63
CA GLN A 308 -6.14 6.05 21.49
C GLN A 308 -4.71 6.58 21.68
N ASP A 309 -3.72 5.72 21.49
CA ASP A 309 -2.29 5.99 21.69
C ASP A 309 -1.56 6.31 20.38
N ILE A 310 -2.30 6.37 19.27
CA ILE A 310 -1.78 6.70 17.93
C ILE A 310 -2.47 7.98 17.49
N VAL A 311 -1.68 8.96 17.05
CA VAL A 311 -2.19 10.27 16.62
C VAL A 311 -1.78 10.60 15.20
N ALA A 312 -2.55 11.43 14.52
CA ALA A 312 -2.22 12.00 13.22
C ALA A 312 -2.44 13.53 13.23
N PRO A 313 -1.71 14.31 12.42
CA PRO A 313 -1.87 15.74 12.36
C PRO A 313 -3.04 16.12 11.46
N VAL A 314 -3.82 17.12 11.89
CA VAL A 314 -4.95 17.68 11.13
C VAL A 314 -4.46 18.82 10.27
N ILE A 315 -4.37 18.60 8.97
CA ILE A 315 -3.71 19.47 7.99
C ILE A 315 -4.75 20.19 7.13
N ASP A 316 -4.65 21.52 7.06
CA ASP A 316 -5.51 22.34 6.22
C ASP A 316 -5.02 22.41 4.77
N PHE A 317 -5.76 21.81 3.84
CA PHE A 317 -5.42 21.78 2.42
C PHE A 317 -5.81 23.07 1.69
N SER A 318 -6.56 23.98 2.31
CA SER A 318 -6.87 25.29 1.72
C SER A 318 -5.61 26.14 1.51
N ILE A 319 -4.53 25.82 2.22
CA ILE A 319 -3.25 26.52 2.15
C ILE A 319 -2.35 25.77 1.15
N PRO A 320 -2.09 26.35 -0.04
CA PRO A 320 -1.37 25.68 -1.13
C PRO A 320 0.15 25.73 -0.91
N ARG A 321 0.60 25.27 0.25
CA ARG A 321 2.01 25.15 0.62
C ARG A 321 2.34 23.71 0.95
N ARG A 322 3.63 23.34 0.84
CA ARG A 322 4.14 22.03 1.26
C ARG A 322 4.03 21.86 2.77
N VAL A 323 4.48 22.87 3.52
CA VAL A 323 4.30 22.94 4.97
C VAL A 323 3.02 23.73 5.22
N ARG A 324 2.02 23.02 5.75
CA ARG A 324 0.69 23.56 6.03
C ARG A 324 0.52 23.72 7.54
N PRO A 325 -0.22 24.75 7.98
CA PRO A 325 -0.69 24.83 9.36
C PRO A 325 -1.46 23.56 9.75
N SER A 326 -1.29 23.18 11.01
CA SER A 326 -1.98 22.06 11.62
C SER A 326 -2.97 22.58 12.67
N PHE A 327 -4.16 21.99 12.72
CA PHE A 327 -5.13 22.19 13.80
C PHE A 327 -4.79 21.35 15.05
N GLY A 328 -3.62 20.71 15.08
CA GLY A 328 -3.15 19.88 16.17
C GLY A 328 -3.13 18.39 15.81
N LEU A 329 -3.07 17.56 16.84
CA LEU A 329 -3.03 16.11 16.74
C LEU A 329 -4.38 15.54 17.19
N VAL A 330 -4.85 14.51 16.49
CA VAL A 330 -6.08 13.76 16.82
C VAL A 330 -5.77 12.28 16.88
N SER A 331 -6.37 11.55 17.82
CA SER A 331 -6.15 10.10 17.92
C SER A 331 -6.94 9.32 16.87
N TYR A 332 -6.45 8.14 16.47
CA TYR A 332 -7.21 7.26 15.58
C TYR A 332 -8.52 6.79 16.21
N GLN A 333 -8.61 6.73 17.55
CA GLN A 333 -9.85 6.43 18.25
C GLN A 333 -10.91 7.51 17.99
N GLN A 334 -10.51 8.80 18.07
CA GLN A 334 -11.39 9.91 17.73
C GLN A 334 -11.78 9.87 16.25
N LEU A 335 -10.83 9.60 15.35
CA LEU A 335 -11.11 9.46 13.91
C LEU A 335 -12.11 8.34 13.61
N LYS A 336 -11.99 7.19 14.27
CA LYS A 336 -12.88 6.03 14.12
C LYS A 336 -14.25 6.24 14.77
N SER A 337 -14.41 7.20 15.69
CA SER A 337 -15.72 7.59 16.24
C SER A 337 -16.65 8.26 15.21
N GLY A 338 -16.11 8.66 14.05
CA GLY A 338 -16.87 9.30 12.96
C GLY A 338 -16.98 10.82 13.08
N ARG A 339 -16.50 11.43 14.17
CA ARG A 339 -16.56 12.89 14.40
C ARG A 339 -15.39 13.41 15.24
N LEU A 340 -14.99 14.65 15.01
CA LEU A 340 -14.01 15.40 15.81
C LEU A 340 -14.41 16.86 15.95
N THR A 341 -13.79 17.59 16.88
CA THR A 341 -14.02 19.03 17.07
C THR A 341 -12.77 19.80 16.66
N ILE A 342 -12.90 20.72 15.70
CA ILE A 342 -11.83 21.64 15.26
C ILE A 342 -12.34 23.06 15.46
N ASN A 343 -11.63 23.88 16.23
CA ASN A 343 -12.00 25.28 16.50
C ASN A 343 -13.47 25.44 16.93
N GLY A 344 -13.95 24.56 17.83
CA GLY A 344 -15.33 24.55 18.30
C GLY A 344 -16.37 24.01 17.32
N SER A 345 -15.98 23.72 16.07
CA SER A 345 -16.85 23.16 15.03
C SER A 345 -16.80 21.64 15.00
N ARG A 346 -17.96 20.99 14.87
CA ARG A 346 -18.07 19.53 14.79
C ARG A 346 -17.91 19.07 13.34
N VAL A 347 -16.86 18.29 13.07
CA VAL A 347 -16.48 17.85 11.73
C VAL A 347 -16.65 16.34 11.62
N ARG A 348 -17.26 15.86 10.53
CA ARG A 348 -17.39 14.41 10.26
C ARG A 348 -16.06 13.86 9.77
N THR A 349 -15.68 12.69 10.27
CA THR A 349 -14.48 11.99 9.81
C THR A 349 -14.85 10.88 8.85
N ALA A 350 -14.00 10.64 7.85
CA ALA A 350 -14.17 9.54 6.91
C ALA A 350 -12.81 8.87 6.61
N PRO A 351 -12.68 7.54 6.74
CA PRO A 351 -11.51 6.82 6.31
C PRO A 351 -11.53 6.57 4.80
N LEU A 352 -10.36 6.66 4.15
CA LEU A 352 -10.13 6.17 2.79
C LEU A 352 -9.81 4.67 2.77
N SER A 353 -9.18 4.19 3.85
CA SER A 353 -8.85 2.78 4.03
C SER A 353 -10.12 2.02 4.46
N SER A 354 -10.35 0.84 3.88
CA SER A 354 -11.42 -0.05 4.33
C SER A 354 -10.94 -0.85 5.54
N LEU A 355 -11.41 -0.47 6.73
CA LEU A 355 -11.09 -1.21 7.96
C LEU A 355 -11.58 -2.65 7.88
N TYR A 356 -12.79 -2.87 7.36
CA TYR A 356 -13.37 -4.20 7.15
C TYR A 356 -12.47 -5.10 6.29
N LEU A 357 -12.02 -4.60 5.13
CA LEU A 357 -11.14 -5.38 4.25
C LEU A 357 -9.74 -5.54 4.86
N GLY A 358 -9.23 -4.56 5.60
CA GLY A 358 -7.97 -4.69 6.35
C GLY A 358 -8.03 -5.82 7.41
N CYS A 359 -9.12 -5.91 8.17
CA CYS A 359 -9.33 -7.00 9.15
C CYS A 359 -9.41 -8.36 8.44
N ARG A 360 -10.07 -8.42 7.27
CA ARG A 360 -10.10 -9.64 6.46
C ARG A 360 -8.71 -10.06 5.96
N VAL A 361 -7.86 -9.11 5.56
CA VAL A 361 -6.46 -9.40 5.20
C VAL A 361 -5.71 -10.04 6.37
N ALA A 362 -5.81 -9.46 7.57
CA ALA A 362 -5.17 -10.02 8.76
C ALA A 362 -5.67 -11.45 9.08
N THR A 363 -6.96 -11.69 8.90
CA THR A 363 -7.59 -13.00 9.11
C THR A 363 -7.10 -14.03 8.09
N ILE A 364 -7.09 -13.69 6.79
CA ILE A 364 -6.62 -14.59 5.73
C ILE A 364 -5.15 -14.94 5.93
N LEU A 365 -4.32 -13.95 6.26
CA LEU A 365 -2.91 -14.20 6.54
C LEU A 365 -2.72 -15.11 7.76
N LYS A 366 -3.55 -14.94 8.81
CA LYS A 366 -3.57 -15.84 9.96
C LYS A 366 -3.89 -17.27 9.53
N ASP A 367 -4.92 -17.45 8.70
CA ASP A 367 -5.32 -18.77 8.21
C ASP A 367 -4.22 -19.43 7.37
N TRP A 368 -3.54 -18.68 6.49
CA TRP A 368 -2.43 -19.20 5.70
C TRP A 368 -1.27 -19.72 6.55
N ILE A 369 -0.94 -19.00 7.63
CA ILE A 369 0.14 -19.39 8.56
C ILE A 369 -0.30 -20.60 9.37
N MET A 370 -1.52 -20.62 9.91
CA MET A 370 -2.05 -21.74 10.68
C MET A 370 -2.16 -23.03 9.85
N GLN A 371 -2.41 -22.92 8.54
CA GLN A 371 -2.46 -24.05 7.61
C GLN A 371 -1.07 -24.53 7.13
N GLY A 372 0.02 -23.87 7.52
CA GLY A 372 1.37 -24.22 7.05
C GLY A 372 1.68 -23.75 5.62
N ASN A 373 0.80 -22.98 5.00
CA ASN A 373 0.95 -22.49 3.62
C ASN A 373 1.81 -21.21 3.52
N PHE A 374 2.16 -20.62 4.66
CA PHE A 374 2.92 -19.39 4.74
C PHE A 374 3.90 -19.41 5.91
N GLU A 375 5.19 -19.57 5.59
CA GLU A 375 6.30 -19.35 6.51
C GLU A 375 6.76 -17.89 6.51
N LEU A 376 7.30 -17.44 7.62
CA LEU A 376 7.90 -16.12 7.79
C LEU A 376 9.30 -16.09 7.17
N SER A 377 9.80 -14.90 6.83
CA SER A 377 11.21 -14.70 6.44
C SER A 377 11.90 -13.79 7.44
N GLU A 378 13.19 -14.05 7.65
CA GLU A 378 14.07 -13.09 8.30
C GLU A 378 14.34 -11.91 7.35
N PRO A 379 14.36 -10.67 7.85
CA PRO A 379 14.84 -9.56 7.06
C PRO A 379 16.30 -9.78 6.64
N VAL A 380 16.58 -9.65 5.35
CA VAL A 380 17.96 -9.71 4.83
C VAL A 380 18.75 -8.45 5.17
N ALA A 381 18.04 -7.34 5.41
CA ALA A 381 18.59 -6.08 5.90
C ALA A 381 17.52 -5.27 6.65
N PRO A 382 17.89 -4.50 7.69
CA PRO A 382 16.96 -3.58 8.33
C PRO A 382 16.57 -2.44 7.38
N LEU A 383 15.40 -1.85 7.62
CA LEU A 383 15.04 -0.58 6.97
C LEU A 383 15.92 0.55 7.54
N PRO A 384 16.39 1.50 6.70
CA PRO A 384 17.15 2.66 7.18
C PRO A 384 16.34 3.43 8.23
N ASN A 385 16.92 3.77 9.37
CA ASN A 385 16.24 4.51 10.44
C ASN A 385 16.71 5.97 10.59
N GLN A 386 17.68 6.40 9.77
CA GLN A 386 18.31 7.72 9.80
C GLN A 386 18.17 8.47 8.47
N THR A 387 17.01 8.38 7.83
CA THR A 387 16.74 9.11 6.57
C THR A 387 15.94 10.38 6.86
N ALA A 388 16.47 11.52 6.41
CA ALA A 388 15.80 12.82 6.49
C ALA A 388 14.93 13.06 5.25
N PHE A 389 13.85 13.83 5.41
CA PHE A 389 13.07 14.32 4.29
C PHE A 389 13.81 15.48 3.60
N LEU A 390 14.07 15.35 2.30
CA LEU A 390 14.72 16.38 1.48
C LEU A 390 13.72 16.98 0.48
N PRO A 391 13.14 18.15 0.76
CA PRO A 391 12.28 18.83 -0.20
C PRO A 391 13.07 19.45 -1.35
N GLN A 392 12.43 19.57 -2.51
CA GLN A 392 12.88 20.45 -3.59
C GLN A 392 12.38 21.88 -3.33
N ASN A 393 13.25 22.88 -3.55
CA ASN A 393 12.99 24.31 -3.39
C ASN A 393 12.47 24.72 -2.00
N ASN A 394 13.35 25.30 -1.18
CA ASN A 394 13.05 25.72 0.20
C ASN A 394 12.09 26.91 0.28
#